data_AF-A0A2E4D4Q4-F1
#
_entry.id   AF-A0A2E4D4Q4-F1
#
_cell.length_a   1.000
_cell.length_b   1.000
_cell.length_c   1.000
_cell.angle_alpha   90.00
_cell.angle_beta   90.00
_cell.angle_gamma   90.00
#
_symmetry.space_group_name_H-M   'P 1'
#
loop_
_entity.id
_entity.type
_entity.pdbx_description
1 polymer ?
#
loop_
_entity_poly.entity_id
_entity_poly.type
_entity_poly.pdbx_seq_one_letter_code
_entity_poly.pdbx_strand_id
1 'polypeptide(L)'
;MKESYKDIADALNTLYELENDLNIRHLNPNELKVFYTIINLSAFNEVGTNISDIVKKSGMSRSTVYKTLKKLLEGNIILMCQSQDDGRESLVTLN
;
A
#
# COMPACT_ATOMS: atom_id res chain seq x y z
N MET A 1 25.66 14.09 -16.44
CA MET A 1 24.83 13.57 -15.32
C MET A 1 25.31 12.16 -15.03
N LYS A 2 25.62 11.79 -13.78
CA LYS A 2 26.03 10.41 -13.45
C LYS A 2 24.91 9.44 -13.87
N GLU A 3 25.30 8.25 -14.34
CA GLU A 3 24.38 7.20 -14.80
C GLU A 3 23.33 6.87 -13.74
N SER A 4 23.74 6.77 -12.47
CA SER A 4 22.84 6.56 -11.33
C SER A 4 21.66 7.55 -11.22
N TYR A 5 21.83 8.80 -11.66
CA TYR A 5 20.72 9.76 -11.63
C TYR A 5 19.72 9.52 -12.76
N LYS A 6 20.18 8.98 -13.90
CA LYS A 6 19.28 8.56 -14.99
C LYS A 6 18.47 7.34 -14.56
N ASP A 7 19.13 6.35 -13.94
CA ASP A 7 18.45 5.15 -13.44
C ASP A 7 17.36 5.49 -12.42
N ILE A 8 17.64 6.45 -11.51
CA ILE A 8 16.64 6.95 -10.56
C ILE A 8 15.48 7.63 -11.30
N ALA A 9 15.77 8.47 -12.30
CA ALA A 9 14.73 9.15 -13.08
C ALA A 9 13.84 8.14 -13.83
N ASP A 10 14.43 7.12 -14.44
CA ASP A 10 13.71 6.07 -15.16
C ASP A 10 12.85 5.21 -14.22
N ALA A 11 13.37 4.87 -13.03
CA ALA A 11 12.60 4.18 -12.00
C ALA A 11 11.41 5.02 -11.49
N LEU A 12 11.61 6.33 -11.30
CA LEU A 12 10.53 7.24 -10.89
C LEU A 12 9.46 7.38 -11.98
N ASN A 13 9.83 7.44 -13.25
CA ASN A 13 8.88 7.46 -14.37
C ASN A 13 8.09 6.14 -14.46
N THR A 14 8.77 5.01 -14.28
CA THR A 14 8.11 3.70 -14.27
C THR A 14 7.10 3.61 -13.11
N LEU A 15 7.50 4.02 -11.90
CA LEU A 15 6.58 4.06 -10.75
C LEU A 15 5.40 5.00 -11.02
N TYR A 16 5.65 6.16 -11.64
CA TYR A 16 4.64 7.14 -12.01
C TYR A 16 3.60 6.55 -12.98
N GLU A 17 4.01 5.73 -13.94
CA GLU A 17 3.12 5.05 -14.89
C GLU A 17 2.29 3.97 -14.18
N LEU A 18 2.91 3.13 -13.35
CA LEU A 18 2.22 2.09 -12.58
C LEU A 18 1.15 2.67 -11.64
N GLU A 19 1.44 3.78 -10.97
CA GLU A 19 0.46 4.49 -10.14
C GLU A 19 -0.73 5.03 -10.93
N ASN A 20 -0.49 5.43 -12.18
CA ASN A 20 -1.52 5.93 -13.08
C ASN A 20 -2.43 4.78 -13.53
N ASP A 21 -1.84 3.65 -13.91
CA ASP A 21 -2.57 2.47 -14.35
C ASP A 21 -3.43 1.87 -13.23
N LEU A 22 -2.92 1.90 -11.99
CA LEU A 22 -3.68 1.53 -10.78
C LEU A 22 -4.69 2.61 -10.33
N ASN A 23 -4.73 3.76 -10.99
CA ASN A 23 -5.60 4.89 -10.67
C ASN A 23 -5.48 5.41 -9.22
N ILE A 24 -4.26 5.37 -8.65
CA ILE A 24 -3.99 5.78 -7.25
C ILE A 24 -3.38 7.18 -7.10
N ARG A 25 -3.27 7.95 -8.19
CA ARG A 25 -2.67 9.30 -8.15
C ARG A 25 -3.40 10.30 -7.25
N HIS A 26 -4.66 10.01 -6.94
CA HIS A 26 -5.48 10.82 -6.05
C HIS A 26 -5.10 10.65 -4.56
N LEU A 27 -4.22 9.69 -4.24
CA LEU A 27 -3.68 9.51 -2.90
C LEU A 27 -2.65 10.61 -2.58
N ASN A 28 -2.75 11.17 -1.38
CA ASN A 28 -1.74 12.11 -0.89
C ASN A 28 -0.47 11.37 -0.44
N PRO A 29 0.65 12.07 -0.15
CA PRO A 29 1.91 11.42 0.23
C PRO A 29 1.83 10.47 1.43
N ASN A 30 0.97 10.76 2.42
CA ASN A 30 0.79 9.87 3.58
C ASN A 30 -0.01 8.62 3.19
N GLU A 31 -1.01 8.76 2.33
CA GLU A 31 -1.81 7.66 1.80
C GLU A 31 -0.95 6.76 0.88
N LEU A 32 -0.12 7.34 0.01
CA LEU A 32 0.86 6.60 -0.79
C LEU A 32 1.85 5.84 0.10
N LYS A 33 2.33 6.44 1.19
CA LYS A 33 3.21 5.74 2.14
C LYS A 33 2.54 4.51 2.75
N VAL A 34 1.26 4.61 3.11
CA VAL A 34 0.48 3.45 3.58
C VAL A 34 0.38 2.40 2.46
N PHE A 35 0.04 2.80 1.24
CA PHE A 35 -0.06 1.91 0.09
C PHE A 35 1.26 1.16 -0.19
N TYR A 36 2.40 1.86 -0.31
CA TYR A 36 3.68 1.19 -0.51
C TYR A 36 4.08 0.30 0.66
N THR A 37 3.65 0.63 1.89
CA THR A 37 3.87 -0.25 3.04
C THR A 37 3.13 -1.57 2.85
N ILE A 38 1.89 -1.55 2.34
CA ILE A 38 1.11 -2.76 2.01
C ILE A 38 1.82 -3.57 0.92
N ILE A 39 2.26 -2.93 -0.17
CA ILE A 39 3.04 -3.60 -1.23
C ILE A 39 4.27 -4.31 -0.64
N ASN A 40 5.05 -3.62 0.18
CA ASN A 40 6.27 -4.19 0.76
C ASN A 40 5.99 -5.34 1.75
N LEU A 41 4.87 -5.30 2.47
CA LEU A 41 4.50 -6.37 3.41
C LEU A 41 3.90 -7.58 2.69
N SER A 42 3.19 -7.37 1.59
CA SER A 42 2.54 -8.42 0.79
C SER A 42 3.48 -9.07 -0.23
N ALA A 43 4.52 -8.38 -0.72
CA ALA A 43 5.50 -8.92 -1.65
C ALA A 43 6.20 -10.20 -1.16
N PHE A 44 6.15 -10.48 0.14
CA PHE A 44 6.74 -11.65 0.77
C PHE A 44 5.73 -12.52 1.53
N ASN A 45 4.42 -12.24 1.42
CA ASN A 45 3.39 -12.95 2.18
C ASN A 45 2.06 -13.06 1.41
N GLU A 46 1.72 -14.28 0.98
CA GLU A 46 0.48 -14.59 0.25
C GLU A 46 -0.77 -14.59 1.14
N VAL A 47 -0.61 -14.62 2.46
CA VAL A 47 -1.73 -14.76 3.42
C VAL A 47 -2.43 -13.41 3.70
N GLY A 48 -1.81 -12.30 3.28
CA GLY A 48 -2.27 -10.95 3.58
C GLY A 48 -1.54 -10.31 4.76
N THR A 49 -1.82 -9.03 4.98
CA THR A 49 -1.12 -8.19 5.96
C THR A 49 -2.08 -7.68 7.02
N ASN A 50 -1.74 -7.83 8.30
CA ASN A 50 -2.52 -7.28 9.39
C ASN A 50 -2.48 -5.74 9.40
N ILE A 51 -3.62 -5.11 9.70
CA ILE A 51 -3.71 -3.64 9.82
C ILE A 51 -2.77 -3.12 10.91
N SER A 52 -2.58 -3.85 12.00
CA SER A 52 -1.66 -3.51 13.09
C SER A 52 -0.22 -3.37 12.59
N ASP A 53 0.23 -4.27 11.70
CA ASP A 53 1.54 -4.20 11.06
C ASP A 53 1.65 -3.04 10.08
N ILE A 54 0.61 -2.77 9.30
CA ILE A 54 0.57 -1.62 8.38
C ILE A 54 0.72 -0.32 9.18
N VAL A 55 0.00 -0.17 10.29
CA VAL A 55 0.11 0.98 11.19
C VAL A 55 1.54 1.13 11.73
N LYS A 56 2.11 0.03 12.24
CA LYS A 56 3.46 0.02 12.83
C LYS A 56 4.54 0.35 11.81
N LYS A 57 4.47 -0.21 10.60
CA LYS A 57 5.51 -0.10 9.58
C LYS A 57 5.41 1.19 8.75
N SER A 58 4.19 1.68 8.50
CA SER A 58 3.99 2.96 7.81
C SER A 58 4.34 4.15 8.71
N GLY A 59 4.26 3.97 10.04
CA GLY A 59 4.41 5.05 11.02
C GLY A 59 3.24 6.05 10.98
N MET A 60 2.12 5.67 10.38
CA MET A 60 0.93 6.50 10.25
C MET A 60 -0.06 6.23 11.39
N SER A 61 -0.92 7.22 11.66
CA SER A 61 -2.03 7.02 12.60
C SER A 61 -3.00 5.95 12.10
N ARG A 62 -3.68 5.25 13.01
CA ARG A 62 -4.75 4.30 12.66
C ARG A 62 -5.80 4.95 11.76
N SER A 63 -6.23 6.16 12.07
CA SER A 63 -7.23 6.89 11.28
C SER A 63 -6.77 7.13 9.84
N THR A 64 -5.49 7.48 9.64
CA THR A 64 -4.90 7.64 8.31
C THR A 64 -4.88 6.31 7.56
N VAL A 65 -4.47 5.22 8.22
CA VAL A 65 -4.45 3.88 7.62
C VAL A 65 -5.85 3.47 7.19
N TYR A 66 -6.84 3.51 8.09
CA TYR A 66 -8.22 3.12 7.77
C TYR A 66 -8.83 3.97 6.65
N LYS A 67 -8.59 5.29 6.64
CA LYS A 67 -9.04 6.16 5.55
C LYS A 67 -8.42 5.76 4.22
N THR A 68 -7.14 5.40 4.21
CA THR A 68 -6.44 4.94 3.00
C THR A 68 -6.98 3.61 2.53
N LEU A 69 -7.13 2.63 3.42
CA LEU A 69 -7.68 1.31 3.11
C LEU A 69 -9.08 1.44 2.50
N LYS A 70 -9.92 2.33 3.03
CA LYS A 70 -11.23 2.61 2.46
C LYS A 70 -11.17 3.06 0.99
N LYS A 71 -10.26 3.99 0.65
CA LYS A 71 -10.07 4.44 -0.74
C LYS A 71 -9.58 3.30 -1.65
N LEU A 72 -8.64 2.49 -1.15
CA LEU A 72 -8.10 1.35 -1.90
C LEU A 72 -9.15 0.27 -2.15
N LEU A 73 -10.07 0.03 -1.20
CA LEU A 73 -11.22 -0.85 -1.37
C LEU A 73 -12.21 -0.31 -2.41
N GLU A 74 -12.55 0.97 -2.34
CA GLU A 74 -13.42 1.64 -3.31
C GLU A 74 -12.82 1.57 -4.74
N GLY A 75 -11.49 1.56 -4.84
CA GLY A 75 -10.75 1.36 -6.09
C GLY A 75 -10.54 -0.10 -6.50
N ASN A 76 -11.05 -1.08 -5.76
CA ASN A 76 -10.81 -2.52 -5.97
C ASN A 76 -9.33 -2.91 -6.01
N ILE A 77 -8.45 -2.18 -5.32
CA ILE A 77 -7.00 -2.46 -5.28
C ILE A 77 -6.67 -3.48 -4.18
N ILE A 78 -7.47 -3.51 -3.11
CA ILE A 78 -7.31 -4.43 -1.99
C ILE A 78 -8.63 -5.14 -1.68
N LEU A 79 -8.52 -6.24 -0.95
CA LEU A 79 -9.59 -6.88 -0.22
C LEU A 79 -9.29 -6.82 1.29
N MET A 80 -10.35 -6.85 2.09
CA MET A 80 -10.25 -7.01 3.53
C MET A 80 -11.04 -8.23 3.97
N CYS A 81 -10.37 -9.13 4.68
CA CYS A 81 -10.96 -10.29 5.32
C CYS A 81 -10.71 -10.23 6.83
N GLN A 82 -11.58 -10.81 7.64
CA GLN A 82 -11.21 -11.08 9.03
C GLN A 82 -10.16 -12.18 9.07
N SER A 83 -9.15 -12.03 9.92
CA SER A 83 -8.20 -13.10 10.18
C SER A 83 -8.93 -14.29 10.78
N GLN A 84 -8.66 -15.50 10.26
CA GLN A 84 -9.23 -16.73 10.81
C GLN A 84 -8.54 -17.14 12.13
N ASP A 85 -7.30 -16.71 12.35
CA ASP A 85 -6.52 -17.01 13.55
C ASP A 85 -6.77 -16.01 14.69
N ASP A 86 -7.07 -14.75 14.36
CA ASP A 86 -7.49 -13.73 15.32
C ASP A 86 -8.67 -12.93 14.78
N GLY A 87 -9.89 -13.27 15.23
CA GLY A 87 -11.11 -12.58 14.80
C GLY A 87 -11.18 -11.08 15.15
N ARG A 88 -10.19 -10.54 15.89
CA ARG A 88 -10.05 -9.10 16.17
C ARG A 88 -9.19 -8.37 15.15
N GLU A 89 -8.43 -9.08 14.32
CA GLU A 89 -7.59 -8.49 13.29
C GLU A 89 -8.22 -8.63 11.90
N SER A 90 -8.08 -7.57 11.11
CA SER A 90 -8.40 -7.60 9.68
C SER A 90 -7.12 -7.79 8.88
N LEU A 91 -7.16 -8.72 7.94
CA LEU A 91 -6.15 -8.95 6.94
C LEU A 91 -6.46 -8.14 5.69
N VAL A 92 -5.43 -7.50 5.15
CA VAL A 92 -5.45 -6.78 3.89
C VAL A 92 -4.69 -7.59 2.85
N THR A 93 -5.35 -7.90 1.73
CA THR A 93 -4.76 -8.58 0.57
C THR A 93 -4.85 -7.69 -0.66
N LEU A 94 -3.85 -7.76 -1.55
CA LEU A 94 -3.91 -7.10 -2.86
C LEU A 94 -4.78 -7.95 -3.81
N ASN A 95 -5.55 -7.30 -4.67
CA ASN A 95 -6.30 -7.96 -5.75
C ASN A 95 -5.42 -8.36 -6.93
#